data_AF-A0A7C5EX72-F1
#
_entry.id   AF-A0A7C5EX72-F1
#
_cell.length_a   1.000
_cell.length_b   1.000
_cell.length_c   1.000
_cell.angle_alpha   90.00
_cell.angle_beta   90.00
_cell.angle_gamma   90.00
#
_symmetry.space_group_name_H-M   'P 1'
#
loop_
_entity.id
_entity.type
_entity.pdbx_description
1 polymer ?
#
loop_
_entity_poly.entity_id
_entity_poly.type
_entity_poly.pdbx_seq_one_letter_code
_entity_poly.pdbx_strand_id
1 'polypeptide(L)'
;MDKEPSAPPAATQQVAAQTGKPIPWRKLLTGALVAGAVFGLFAVLAPVWIGLVWMAGAVFFPVALWVGRESFRPWRDGFLYGSFAGLLASLVLLFLGFLPAWALGLSFLLAWPQGMAGTWLGKRLAGRVGRVPGRNAQGS
;
A
#
# COMPACT_ATOMS: atom_id res chain seq x y z
N MET A 1 -40.00 -38.75 19.10
CA MET A 1 -38.51 -38.72 19.09
C MET A 1 -38.14 -37.65 18.09
N ASP A 2 -38.31 -36.41 18.51
CA ASP A 2 -38.38 -35.25 17.63
C ASP A 2 -37.04 -34.53 17.70
N LYS A 3 -36.29 -34.57 16.60
CA LYS A 3 -35.04 -33.83 16.46
C LYS A 3 -35.40 -32.37 16.17
N GLU A 4 -35.25 -31.51 17.18
CA GLU A 4 -35.17 -30.07 16.96
C GLU A 4 -34.03 -29.75 15.98
N PRO A 5 -34.29 -28.99 14.90
CA PRO A 5 -33.25 -28.45 14.05
C PRO A 5 -32.52 -27.33 14.80
N SER A 6 -31.32 -27.65 15.27
CA SER A 6 -30.41 -26.71 15.91
C SER A 6 -30.04 -25.59 14.93
N ALA A 7 -30.62 -24.40 15.11
CA ALA A 7 -30.23 -23.21 14.39
C ALA A 7 -28.74 -22.92 14.67
N PRO A 8 -27.89 -22.69 13.65
CA PRO A 8 -26.49 -22.37 13.88
C PRO A 8 -26.38 -21.04 14.65
N PRO A 9 -25.47 -20.94 15.64
CA PRO A 9 -25.44 -19.83 16.57
C PRO A 9 -25.08 -18.52 15.86
N ALA A 10 -25.92 -17.50 16.06
CA ALA A 10 -25.74 -16.12 15.59
C ALA A 10 -24.41 -15.46 16.05
N ALA A 11 -23.72 -16.06 17.02
CA ALA A 11 -22.43 -15.59 17.53
C ALA A 11 -21.31 -15.62 16.47
N THR A 12 -21.36 -16.54 15.50
CA THR A 12 -20.35 -16.64 14.44
C THR A 12 -20.44 -15.46 13.46
N GLN A 13 -21.63 -14.87 13.31
CA GLN A 13 -21.85 -13.73 12.39
C GLN A 13 -21.39 -12.40 12.98
N GLN A 14 -21.40 -12.23 14.30
CA GLN A 14 -20.96 -10.98 14.94
C GLN A 14 -19.43 -10.82 14.99
N VAL A 15 -18.66 -11.92 15.09
CA VAL A 15 -17.18 -11.86 15.04
C VAL A 15 -16.66 -11.48 13.64
N ALA A 16 -17.39 -11.88 12.59
CA ALA A 16 -17.08 -11.51 11.20
C ALA A 16 -17.41 -10.04 10.88
N ALA A 17 -18.30 -9.39 11.64
CA ALA A 17 -18.78 -8.04 11.37
C ALA A 17 -17.88 -6.93 11.93
N GLN A 18 -17.03 -7.22 12.93
CA GLN A 18 -16.20 -6.21 13.61
C GLN A 18 -14.76 -6.08 13.05
N THR A 19 -14.37 -6.87 12.04
CA THR A 19 -13.01 -6.93 11.49
C THR A 19 -12.74 -5.93 10.35
N GLY A 20 -13.44 -4.80 10.34
CA GLY A 20 -13.54 -3.95 9.15
C GLY A 20 -13.26 -2.47 9.37
N LYS A 21 -12.31 -2.05 10.21
CA LYS A 21 -11.89 -0.64 10.18
C LYS A 21 -11.10 -0.39 8.87
N PRO A 22 -11.65 0.35 7.89
CA PRO A 22 -10.90 0.72 6.70
C PRO A 22 -9.68 1.54 7.13
N ILE A 23 -8.56 1.41 6.41
CA ILE A 23 -7.43 2.33 6.60
C ILE A 23 -7.99 3.75 6.45
N PRO A 24 -7.68 4.68 7.37
CA PRO A 24 -8.11 6.06 7.21
C PRO A 24 -7.56 6.58 5.89
N TRP A 25 -8.44 7.02 4.99
CA TRP A 25 -8.09 7.50 3.65
C TRP A 25 -6.93 8.52 3.68
N ARG A 26 -6.84 9.29 4.76
CA ARG A 26 -5.76 10.24 5.09
C ARG A 26 -4.37 9.61 4.99
N LYS A 27 -4.18 8.36 5.40
CA LYS A 27 -2.88 7.68 5.37
C LYS A 27 -2.46 7.32 3.96
N LEU A 28 -3.41 6.91 3.11
CA LEU A 28 -3.17 6.68 1.68
C LEU A 28 -2.77 7.98 1.00
N LEU A 29 -3.49 9.07 1.26
CA LEU A 29 -3.18 10.39 0.71
C LEU A 29 -1.80 10.88 1.18
N THR A 30 -1.51 10.76 2.48
CA THR A 30 -0.22 11.15 3.06
C THR A 30 0.92 10.33 2.44
N GLY A 31 0.74 9.02 2.29
CA GLY A 31 1.71 8.16 1.61
C GLY A 31 1.93 8.58 0.16
N ALA A 32 0.86 8.83 -0.59
CA ALA A 32 0.97 9.30 -1.97
C ALA A 32 1.69 10.65 -2.07
N LEU A 33 1.38 11.60 -1.17
CA LEU A 33 2.05 12.91 -1.11
C LEU A 33 3.54 12.77 -0.80
N VAL A 34 3.92 11.95 0.17
CA VAL A 34 5.33 11.69 0.52
C VAL A 34 6.04 11.05 -0.67
N ALA A 35 5.46 10.03 -1.28
CA ALA A 35 6.03 9.37 -2.45
C ALA A 35 6.21 10.34 -3.63
N GLY A 36 5.20 11.16 -3.92
CA GLY A 36 5.26 12.14 -5.00
C GLY A 36 6.24 13.28 -4.73
N ALA A 37 6.35 13.76 -3.49
CA ALA A 37 7.32 14.80 -3.12
C ALA A 37 8.76 14.29 -3.28
N VAL A 38 9.04 13.08 -2.79
CA VAL A 38 10.36 12.46 -2.91
C VAL A 38 10.66 12.11 -4.38
N PHE A 39 9.68 11.57 -5.12
CA PHE A 39 9.81 11.36 -6.57
C PHE A 39 10.13 12.66 -7.30
N GLY A 40 9.43 13.75 -7.00
CA GLY A 40 9.66 15.05 -7.62
C GLY A 40 11.03 15.62 -7.30
N LEU A 41 11.52 15.45 -6.06
CA LEU A 41 12.88 15.82 -5.71
C LEU A 41 13.91 15.08 -6.57
N PHE A 42 13.75 13.77 -6.73
CA PHE A 42 14.65 12.98 -7.59
C PHE A 42 14.48 13.30 -9.08
N ALA A 43 13.26 13.60 -9.54
CA ALA A 43 13.00 13.98 -10.92
C ALA A 43 13.66 15.32 -11.29
N VAL A 44 13.66 16.30 -10.37
CA VAL A 44 14.38 17.57 -10.55
C VAL A 44 15.89 17.35 -10.64
N LEU A 45 16.42 16.38 -9.90
CA LEU A 45 17.86 16.06 -9.88
C LEU A 45 18.28 15.09 -11.00
N ALA A 46 17.34 14.45 -11.69
CA ALA A 46 17.60 13.49 -12.76
C ALA A 46 18.53 14.00 -13.88
N PRO A 47 18.49 15.28 -14.30
CA PRO A 47 19.43 15.81 -15.29
C PRO A 47 20.89 15.79 -14.82
N VAL A 48 21.13 15.81 -13.50
CA VAL A 48 22.47 15.75 -12.91
C VAL A 48 23.03 14.33 -12.95
N TRP A 49 22.17 13.34 -12.74
CA TRP A 49 22.57 11.94 -12.74
C TRP A 49 21.41 11.02 -13.10
N ILE A 50 21.55 10.30 -14.23
CA ILE A 50 20.51 9.40 -14.75
C ILE A 50 20.15 8.27 -13.77
N GLY A 51 21.06 7.90 -12.87
CA GLY A 51 20.79 6.93 -11.79
C GLY A 51 19.64 7.37 -10.87
N LEU A 52 19.40 8.68 -10.75
CA LEU A 52 18.34 9.22 -9.90
C LEU A 52 16.94 8.96 -10.46
N VAL A 53 16.79 8.71 -11.77
CA VAL A 53 15.51 8.29 -12.36
C VAL A 53 15.08 6.93 -11.79
N TRP A 54 16.02 6.00 -11.68
CA TRP A 54 15.78 4.69 -11.10
C TRP A 54 15.50 4.78 -9.60
N MET A 55 16.21 5.67 -8.89
CA MET A 55 15.94 5.93 -7.47
C MET A 55 14.56 6.57 -7.26
N ALA A 56 14.15 7.51 -8.13
CA ALA A 56 12.81 8.10 -8.10
C ALA A 56 11.73 7.02 -8.21
N GLY A 57 11.89 6.08 -9.15
CA GLY A 57 10.99 4.94 -9.30
C GLY A 57 11.03 3.98 -8.10
N ALA A 58 12.17 3.81 -7.43
CA ALA A 58 12.27 2.90 -6.29
C ALA A 58 11.51 3.39 -5.03
N VAL A 59 11.25 4.69 -4.92
CA VAL A 59 10.60 5.34 -3.76
C VAL A 59 9.17 4.87 -3.52
N PHE A 60 8.44 4.46 -4.56
CA PHE A 60 7.05 4.03 -4.40
C PHE A 60 6.92 2.76 -3.54
N PHE A 61 7.94 1.89 -3.57
CA PHE A 61 7.94 0.61 -2.86
C PHE A 61 8.05 0.72 -1.33
N PRO A 62 9.02 1.44 -0.72
CA PRO A 62 9.11 1.60 0.73
C PRO A 62 7.90 2.31 1.33
N VAL A 63 7.31 3.27 0.61
CA VAL A 63 6.08 3.92 1.05
C VAL A 63 4.90 2.96 0.98
N ALA A 64 4.78 2.15 -0.09
CA ALA A 64 3.78 1.09 -0.20
C ALA A 64 3.91 0.04 0.92
N LEU A 65 5.14 -0.33 1.30
CA LEU A 65 5.42 -1.21 2.44
C LEU A 65 4.85 -0.62 3.74
N TRP A 66 5.12 0.65 4.00
CA TRP A 66 4.63 1.35 5.18
C TRP A 66 3.09 1.41 5.23
N VAL A 67 2.46 1.75 4.10
CA VAL A 67 0.99 1.73 3.95
C VAL A 67 0.41 0.33 4.16
N GLY A 68 1.09 -0.70 3.63
CA GLY A 68 0.65 -2.10 3.69
C GLY A 68 0.62 -2.72 5.07
N ARG A 69 1.43 -2.23 6.02
CA ARG A 69 1.53 -2.80 7.37
C ARG A 69 0.21 -2.83 8.13
N GLU A 70 -0.67 -1.88 7.87
CA GLU A 70 -1.98 -1.74 8.52
C GLU A 70 -3.14 -2.08 7.58
N SER A 71 -2.84 -2.57 6.37
CA SER A 71 -3.86 -2.81 5.36
C SER A 71 -4.62 -4.10 5.58
N PHE A 72 -5.94 -3.98 5.67
CA PHE A 72 -6.85 -5.13 5.66
C PHE A 72 -7.00 -5.71 4.25
N ARG A 73 -6.99 -4.87 3.19
CA ARG A 73 -7.16 -5.27 1.79
C ARG A 73 -5.95 -4.82 0.94
N PRO A 74 -4.80 -5.52 1.03
CA PRO A 74 -3.54 -5.05 0.47
C PRO A 74 -3.60 -4.81 -1.05
N TRP A 75 -4.35 -5.64 -1.78
CA TRP A 75 -4.56 -5.50 -3.21
C TRP A 75 -5.32 -4.21 -3.58
N ARG A 76 -6.43 -3.94 -2.89
CA ARG A 76 -7.25 -2.74 -3.16
C ARG A 76 -6.51 -1.48 -2.72
N ASP A 77 -5.91 -1.51 -1.54
CA ASP A 77 -5.21 -0.35 -0.97
C ASP A 77 -3.92 -0.06 -1.76
N GLY A 78 -3.25 -1.10 -2.27
CA GLY A 78 -2.10 -0.98 -3.17
C GLY A 78 -2.47 -0.43 -4.55
N PHE A 79 -3.61 -0.85 -5.11
CA PHE A 79 -4.14 -0.28 -6.35
C PHE A 79 -4.50 1.21 -6.19
N LEU A 80 -5.20 1.57 -5.11
CA LEU A 80 -5.54 2.96 -4.81
C LEU A 80 -4.29 3.81 -4.60
N TYR A 81 -3.36 3.35 -3.76
CA TYR A 81 -2.08 4.01 -3.54
C TYR A 81 -1.32 4.20 -4.86
N GLY A 82 -1.15 3.14 -5.66
CA GLY A 82 -0.43 3.23 -6.93
C GLY A 82 -1.11 4.16 -7.94
N SER A 83 -2.45 4.24 -7.91
CA SER A 83 -3.19 5.20 -8.75
C SER A 83 -2.96 6.65 -8.33
N PHE A 84 -3.02 6.94 -7.03
CA PHE A 84 -2.72 8.27 -6.51
C PHE A 84 -1.26 8.66 -6.72
N ALA A 85 -0.33 7.74 -6.45
CA ALA A 85 1.10 7.95 -6.63
C ALA A 85 1.47 8.13 -8.10
N GLY A 86 0.91 7.32 -9.01
CA GLY A 86 1.08 7.44 -10.45
C GLY A 86 0.51 8.75 -11.00
N LEU A 87 -0.68 9.16 -10.55
CA LEU A 87 -1.26 10.46 -10.90
C LEU A 87 -0.38 11.63 -10.41
N LEU A 88 0.13 11.56 -9.18
CA LEU A 88 0.98 12.61 -8.63
C LEU A 88 2.34 12.67 -9.33
N ALA A 89 2.94 11.51 -9.63
CA ALA A 89 4.16 11.42 -10.43
C ALA A 89 3.97 11.95 -11.85
N SER A 90 2.84 11.62 -12.49
CA SER A 90 2.44 12.17 -13.78
C SER A 90 2.34 13.70 -13.74
N LEU A 91 1.68 14.26 -12.71
CA LEU A 91 1.56 15.72 -12.55
C LEU A 91 2.92 16.39 -12.36
N VAL A 92 3.81 15.78 -11.58
CA VAL A 92 5.19 16.26 -11.38
C VAL A 92 5.96 16.26 -12.70
N LEU A 93 5.92 15.16 -13.46
CA LEU A 93 6.58 15.11 -14.77
C LEU A 93 6.01 16.15 -15.73
N LEU A 94 4.70 16.42 -15.65
CA LEU A 94 4.01 17.38 -16.53
C LEU A 94 4.46 18.80 -16.21
N PHE A 95 4.57 19.11 -14.92
CA PHE A 95 5.07 20.39 -14.45
C PHE A 95 6.55 20.62 -14.81
N LEU A 96 7.36 19.57 -14.80
CA LEU A 96 8.78 19.63 -15.18
C LEU A 96 9.01 19.69 -16.70
N GLY A 97 7.96 19.73 -17.51
CA GLY A 97 8.05 19.82 -18.97
C GLY A 97 8.55 18.54 -19.64
N PHE A 98 8.55 17.41 -18.92
CA PHE A 98 9.15 16.14 -19.35
C PHE A 98 8.23 15.25 -20.21
N LEU A 99 7.12 15.75 -20.78
CA LEU A 99 6.03 14.89 -21.28
C LEU A 99 5.76 14.88 -22.79
N PRO A 100 6.27 13.86 -23.48
CA PRO A 100 5.47 13.06 -24.40
C PRO A 100 4.50 12.13 -23.65
N ALA A 101 3.31 11.91 -24.21
CA ALA A 101 2.19 11.17 -23.59
C ALA A 101 2.53 9.77 -23.03
N TRP A 102 3.60 9.13 -23.50
CA TRP A 102 4.04 7.83 -22.99
C TRP A 102 4.58 7.88 -21.55
N ALA A 103 5.06 9.03 -21.07
CA ALA A 103 5.56 9.17 -19.70
C ALA A 103 4.44 9.02 -18.64
N LEU A 104 3.19 9.34 -19.00
CA LEU A 104 2.02 9.07 -18.16
C LEU A 104 1.88 7.56 -17.93
N GLY A 105 1.81 6.79 -19.02
CA GLY A 105 1.66 5.33 -18.94
C GLY A 105 2.79 4.68 -18.15
N LEU A 106 4.03 5.15 -18.32
CA LEU A 106 5.19 4.64 -17.61
C LEU A 106 5.12 4.88 -16.09
N SER A 107 4.60 6.02 -15.66
CA SER A 107 4.43 6.31 -14.23
C SER A 107 3.42 5.37 -13.55
N PHE A 108 2.31 5.02 -14.23
CA PHE A 108 1.36 4.03 -13.73
C PHE A 108 1.93 2.61 -13.77
N LEU A 109 2.67 2.27 -14.83
CA LEU A 109 3.33 0.98 -14.98
C LEU A 109 4.37 0.72 -13.87
N LEU A 110 5.00 1.77 -13.35
CA LEU A 110 5.92 1.67 -12.20
C LEU A 110 5.16 1.67 -10.87
N ALA A 111 4.26 2.64 -10.67
CA ALA A 111 3.59 2.85 -9.40
C ALA A 111 2.62 1.72 -9.01
N TRP A 112 1.93 1.09 -9.96
CA TRP A 112 0.97 0.02 -9.66
C TRP A 112 1.62 -1.28 -9.17
N PRO A 113 2.57 -1.90 -9.88
CA PRO A 113 3.20 -3.13 -9.41
C PRO A 113 3.93 -2.92 -8.08
N GLN A 114 4.62 -1.78 -7.93
CA GLN A 114 5.32 -1.45 -6.68
C GLN A 114 4.35 -1.15 -5.54
N GLY A 115 3.23 -0.49 -5.83
CA GLY A 115 2.14 -0.24 -4.89
C GLY A 115 1.52 -1.54 -4.38
N MET A 116 1.13 -2.44 -5.29
CA MET A 116 0.55 -3.73 -4.93
C MET A 116 1.55 -4.66 -4.22
N ALA A 117 2.76 -4.80 -4.76
CA ALA A 117 3.79 -5.66 -4.17
C ALA A 117 4.22 -5.15 -2.79
N GLY A 118 4.41 -3.83 -2.65
CA GLY A 118 4.77 -3.19 -1.39
C GLY A 118 3.68 -3.32 -0.34
N THR A 119 2.41 -3.04 -0.66
CA THR A 119 1.33 -3.17 0.33
C THR A 119 1.10 -4.62 0.75
N TRP A 120 1.18 -5.56 -0.19
CA TRP A 120 1.10 -6.99 0.09
C TRP A 120 2.23 -7.48 0.98
N LEU A 121 3.47 -7.08 0.66
CA LEU A 121 4.64 -7.47 1.44
C LEU A 121 4.61 -6.82 2.84
N GLY A 122 4.17 -5.56 2.94
CA GLY A 122 4.03 -4.83 4.20
C GLY A 122 3.06 -5.54 5.15
N LYS A 123 1.94 -6.03 4.61
CA LYS A 123 0.98 -6.83 5.39
C LYS A 123 1.57 -8.16 5.86
N ARG A 124 2.30 -8.87 4.99
CA ARG A 124 2.95 -10.14 5.36
C ARG A 124 4.02 -9.97 6.44
N LEU A 125 4.80 -8.88 6.37
CA LEU A 125 5.80 -8.57 7.38
C LEU A 125 5.17 -8.24 8.74
N ALA A 126 4.12 -7.42 8.75
CA ALA A 126 3.39 -7.09 9.99
C ALA A 126 2.79 -8.33 10.68
N GLY A 127 2.23 -9.27 9.89
CA GLY A 127 1.68 -10.52 10.41
C GLY A 127 2.72 -11.51 10.96
N ARG A 128 4.00 -11.40 10.56
CA ARG A 128 5.10 -12.21 11.11
C ARG A 128 5.68 -11.60 12.38
N VAL A 129 5.78 -10.28 12.46
CA VAL A 129 6.31 -9.57 13.64
C VAL A 129 5.36 -9.69 14.86
N GLY A 130 4.05 -9.84 14.65
CA GLY A 130 3.08 -10.05 15.73
C GLY A 130 3.00 -11.48 16.29
N ARG A 131 3.61 -12.48 15.65
CA ARG A 131 3.72 -13.84 16.17
C ARG A 131 5.08 -14.02 16.84
N VAL A 132 5.29 -13.42 18.00
CA VAL A 132 6.32 -13.89 18.93
C VAL A 132 5.73 -15.12 19.63
N PRO A 133 6.16 -16.34 19.29
CA PRO A 133 5.70 -17.54 19.98
C PRO A 133 6.47 -17.61 21.29
N GLY A 134 5.92 -17.07 22.39
CA GLY A 134 6.68 -17.07 23.64
C GLY A 134 5.98 -16.63 24.93
N ARG A 135 4.69 -16.24 24.93
CA ARG A 135 4.05 -15.72 26.16
C ARG A 135 2.88 -16.54 26.71
N ASN A 136 2.61 -17.74 26.16
CA ASN A 136 1.58 -18.65 26.69
C ASN A 136 2.17 -20.00 27.18
N ALA A 137 3.48 -20.09 27.37
CA ALA A 137 4.14 -21.28 27.95
C ALA A 137 4.66 -21.04 29.38
N GLN A 138 4.33 -19.92 30.03
CA GLN A 138 4.79 -19.56 31.38
C GLN A 138 3.67 -18.98 32.26
N GLY A 139 2.59 -19.72 32.42
CA GLY A 139 1.54 -19.48 33.42
C GLY A 139 0.63 -20.69 33.40
N SER A 140 1.09 -21.79 34.00
CA SER A 140 0.82 -22.16 35.40
C SER A 140 -0.50 -22.90 35.52
#